data_AF-A0A3A9GSA5-F1
#
_entry.id   AF-A0A3A9GSA5-F1
#
_cell.length_a   1.000
_cell.length_b   1.000
_cell.length_c   1.000
_cell.angle_alpha   90.00
_cell.angle_beta   90.00
_cell.angle_gamma   90.00
#
_symmetry.space_group_name_H-M   'P 1'
#
loop_
_entity.id
_entity.type
_entity.pdbx_description
1 polymer ?
#
loop_
_entity_poly.entity_id
_entity_poly.type
_entity_poly.pdbx_seq_one_letter_code
_entity_poly.pdbx_strand_id
1 'polypeptide(L)'
;MSFSLSTYLNSSFDYVFFSSVVVVDKTIREAILKDITAKDYSVIGITLTCSEETLRERHKKRGDANECSFFWLHLKPYEGDYVINTDNKSVQQIVDEIKVIVDSEING
;
A
#
# COMPACT_ATOMS: atom_id res chain seq x y z
N MET A 1 5.95 -6.52 12.92
CA MET A 1 6.23 -5.48 11.90
C MET A 1 6.30 -4.08 12.49
N SER A 2 5.46 -3.73 13.47
CA SER A 2 5.47 -2.40 14.13
C SER A 2 6.81 -2.01 14.76
N PHE A 3 7.58 -2.97 15.28
CA PHE A 3 8.94 -2.72 15.76
C PHE A 3 9.83 -2.11 14.67
N SER A 4 9.91 -2.75 13.49
CA SER A 4 10.72 -2.27 12.38
C SER A 4 10.24 -0.91 11.88
N LEU A 5 8.92 -0.71 11.74
CA LEU A 5 8.34 0.59 11.36
C LEU A 5 8.73 1.67 12.38
N SER A 6 8.67 1.37 13.67
CA SER A 6 9.09 2.29 14.73
C SER A 6 10.58 2.60 14.65
N THR A 7 11.44 1.61 14.36
CA THR A 7 12.88 1.86 14.17
C THR A 7 13.14 2.82 13.02
N TYR A 8 12.49 2.62 11.87
CA TYR A 8 12.69 3.49 10.71
C TYR A 8 12.08 4.87 10.91
N LEU A 9 10.89 4.98 11.50
CA LEU A 9 10.25 6.26 11.79
C LEU A 9 11.02 7.08 12.84
N ASN A 10 11.71 6.43 13.79
CA ASN A 10 12.62 7.10 14.72
C ASN A 10 14.03 7.33 14.14
N SER A 11 14.29 6.82 12.93
CA SER A 11 15.51 7.15 12.20
C SER A 11 15.28 8.45 11.41
N SER A 12 16.35 9.09 10.96
CA SER A 12 16.31 10.39 10.26
C SER A 12 15.73 10.33 8.84
N PHE A 13 14.81 9.39 8.56
CA PHE A 13 14.12 9.29 7.28
C PHE A 13 12.86 10.15 7.29
N ASP A 14 12.68 10.93 6.22
CA ASP A 14 11.46 11.72 6.04
C ASP A 14 10.23 10.84 5.74
N TYR A 15 10.44 9.66 5.13
CA TYR A 15 9.38 8.75 4.73
C TYR A 15 9.74 7.28 5.00
N VAL A 16 8.74 6.50 5.43
CA VAL A 16 8.83 5.05 5.56
C VAL A 16 7.70 4.42 4.75
N PHE A 17 8.05 3.75 3.65
CA PHE A 17 7.09 3.04 2.82
C PHE A 17 6.88 1.61 3.34
N PHE A 18 5.62 1.25 3.56
CA PHE A 18 5.24 -0.08 4.01
C PHE A 18 4.20 -0.70 3.06
N SER A 19 4.65 -1.65 2.25
CA SER A 19 3.80 -2.36 1.29
C SER A 19 3.42 -3.74 1.83
N SER A 20 2.13 -4.02 1.90
CA SER A 20 1.61 -5.31 2.33
C SER A 20 0.19 -5.53 1.81
N VAL A 21 -0.19 -6.78 1.55
CA VAL A 21 -1.58 -7.14 1.19
C VAL A 21 -2.47 -7.35 2.41
N VAL A 22 -1.90 -7.77 3.55
CA VAL A 22 -2.69 -8.09 4.76
C VAL A 22 -3.21 -6.86 5.49
N VAL A 23 -2.64 -5.68 5.21
CA VAL A 23 -3.03 -4.42 5.85
C VAL A 23 -4.33 -3.84 5.27
N VAL A 24 -4.93 -4.47 4.27
CA VAL A 24 -6.31 -4.16 3.88
C VAL A 24 -7.30 -4.56 4.99
N ASP A 25 -6.95 -5.57 5.81
CA ASP A 25 -7.72 -5.92 6.99
C ASP A 25 -7.57 -4.85 8.08
N LYS A 26 -8.72 -4.36 8.56
CA LYS A 26 -8.78 -3.29 9.54
C LYS A 26 -8.14 -3.67 10.87
N THR A 27 -8.40 -4.87 11.36
CA THR A 27 -7.89 -5.33 12.66
C THR A 27 -6.37 -5.44 12.63
N ILE A 28 -5.83 -6.00 11.54
CA ILE A 28 -4.37 -6.11 11.34
C ILE A 28 -3.74 -4.72 11.25
N ARG A 29 -4.32 -3.81 10.47
CA ARG A 29 -3.80 -2.45 10.31
C ARG A 29 -3.81 -1.69 11.64
N GLU A 30 -4.93 -1.67 12.34
CA GLU A 30 -5.07 -0.98 13.63
C GLU A 30 -4.12 -1.56 14.68
N ALA A 31 -3.95 -2.88 14.74
CA ALA A 31 -2.98 -3.51 15.63
C ALA A 31 -1.55 -3.08 15.30
N ILE A 32 -1.17 -3.04 14.01
CA ILE A 32 0.15 -2.60 13.59
C ILE A 32 0.39 -1.15 14.02
N LEU A 33 -0.53 -0.24 13.70
CA LEU A 33 -0.43 1.19 13.99
C LEU A 33 -0.38 1.48 15.49
N LYS A 34 -1.20 0.78 16.28
CA LYS A 34 -1.23 0.91 17.74
C LYS A 34 0.12 0.58 18.37
N ASP A 35 0.83 -0.41 17.83
CA ASP A 35 2.11 -0.87 18.36
C ASP A 35 3.32 -0.06 17.84
N ILE A 36 3.09 0.98 17.01
CA ILE A 36 4.16 1.90 16.59
C ILE A 36 4.50 2.84 17.76
N THR A 37 5.77 2.87 18.15
CA THR A 37 6.25 3.70 19.27
C THR A 37 6.75 5.07 18.86
N ALA A 38 7.07 5.26 17.58
CA ALA A 38 7.45 6.56 17.03
C ALA A 38 6.36 7.62 17.27
N LYS A 39 6.79 8.87 17.42
CA LYS A 39 5.91 10.02 17.65
C LYS A 39 5.93 10.93 16.43
N ASP A 40 4.91 11.79 16.34
CA ASP A 40 4.84 12.87 15.35
C ASP A 40 4.96 12.40 13.89
N TYR A 41 4.34 11.25 13.58
CA TYR A 41 4.20 10.75 12.22
C TYR A 41 2.74 10.76 11.77
N SER A 42 2.51 10.92 10.46
CA SER A 42 1.22 10.73 9.82
C SER A 42 1.20 9.43 9.02
N VAL A 43 0.00 8.93 8.74
CA VAL A 43 -0.19 7.71 7.94
C VAL A 43 -0.98 8.08 6.70
N ILE A 44 -0.40 7.78 5.54
CA ILE A 44 -1.08 7.89 4.24
C ILE A 44 -1.38 6.48 3.76
N GLY A 45 -2.67 6.15 3.67
CA GLY A 45 -3.14 4.88 3.14
C GLY A 45 -3.29 4.92 1.63
N ILE A 46 -2.66 3.99 0.91
CA ILE A 46 -2.79 3.87 -0.54
C ILE A 46 -3.10 2.42 -0.90
N THR A 47 -4.28 2.19 -1.49
CA THR A 47 -4.67 0.89 -2.01
C THR A 47 -4.49 0.87 -3.53
N LEU A 48 -3.63 -0.04 -4.02
CA LEU A 48 -3.51 -0.30 -5.46
C LEU A 48 -4.49 -1.39 -5.87
N THR A 49 -5.25 -1.15 -6.94
CA THR A 49 -6.20 -2.11 -7.50
C THR A 49 -6.03 -2.27 -9.01
N CYS A 50 -6.69 -3.26 -9.60
CA CYS A 50 -6.72 -3.54 -11.04
C CYS A 50 -7.88 -4.49 -11.37
N SER A 51 -8.11 -4.73 -12.66
CA SER A 51 -8.93 -5.83 -13.14
C SER A 51 -8.32 -7.20 -12.83
N GLU A 52 -9.17 -8.23 -12.69
CA GLU A 52 -8.69 -9.62 -12.61
C GLU A 52 -7.85 -10.01 -13.83
N GLU A 53 -8.22 -9.53 -15.02
CA GLU A 53 -7.50 -9.78 -16.27
C GLU A 53 -6.05 -9.30 -16.17
N THR A 54 -5.85 -8.04 -15.76
CA THR A 54 -4.52 -7.46 -15.54
C THR A 54 -3.73 -8.25 -14.50
N LEU A 55 -4.37 -8.69 -13.41
CA LEU A 55 -3.69 -9.49 -12.39
C LEU A 55 -3.26 -10.86 -12.94
N ARG A 56 -4.14 -11.54 -13.71
CA ARG A 56 -3.83 -12.82 -14.39
C ARG A 56 -2.66 -12.67 -15.35
N GLU A 57 -2.63 -11.61 -16.16
CA GLU A 57 -1.53 -11.37 -17.09
C GLU A 57 -0.20 -11.13 -16.36
N ARG A 58 -0.23 -10.32 -15.30
CA ARG A 58 0.96 -10.06 -14.47
C ARG A 58 1.47 -11.34 -13.81
N HIS A 59 0.57 -12.19 -13.29
CA HIS A 59 0.91 -13.48 -12.72
C HIS A 59 1.56 -14.42 -13.76
N LYS A 60 0.98 -14.50 -14.97
CA LYS A 60 1.55 -15.28 -16.08
C LYS A 60 2.96 -14.81 -16.46
N LYS A 61 3.17 -13.49 -16.55
CA LYS A 61 4.47 -12.88 -16.88
C LYS A 61 5.55 -13.16 -15.82
N ARG A 62 5.17 -13.32 -14.55
CA ARG A 62 6.10 -13.68 -13.47
C ARG A 62 6.57 -15.13 -13.55
N GLY A 63 5.83 -15.99 -14.24
CA GLY A 63 6.13 -17.43 -14.34
C GLY A 63 5.77 -18.20 -13.07
N ASP A 64 4.89 -17.64 -12.23
CA ASP A 64 4.45 -18.27 -10.99
C ASP A 64 3.65 -19.54 -11.31
N ALA A 65 4.06 -20.67 -10.71
CA ALA A 65 3.44 -21.99 -10.94
C ALA A 65 2.13 -22.21 -10.15
N ASN A 66 1.78 -21.28 -9.27
CA ASN A 66 0.60 -21.37 -8.41
C ASN A 66 -0.65 -20.84 -9.11
N GLU A 67 -1.82 -21.11 -8.54
CA GLU A 67 -3.07 -20.51 -9.03
C GLU A 67 -3.12 -19.01 -8.67
N CYS A 68 -3.53 -18.19 -9.63
CA CYS A 68 -3.73 -16.76 -9.40
C CYS A 68 -4.98 -16.55 -8.52
N SER A 69 -4.78 -16.13 -7.28
CA SER A 69 -5.87 -15.81 -6.34
C SER A 69 -6.30 -14.36 -6.44
N PHE A 70 -7.62 -14.13 -6.52
CA PHE A 70 -8.24 -12.80 -6.50
C PHE A 70 -8.75 -12.39 -5.12
N PHE A 71 -8.47 -13.20 -4.08
CA PHE A 71 -9.01 -12.97 -2.74
C PHE A 71 -8.77 -11.53 -2.26
N TRP A 72 -7.51 -11.08 -2.28
CA TRP A 72 -7.15 -9.72 -1.85
C TRP A 72 -7.70 -8.63 -2.77
N LEU A 73 -7.89 -8.93 -4.06
CA LEU A 73 -8.40 -7.97 -5.05
C LEU A 73 -9.88 -7.62 -4.80
N HIS A 74 -10.65 -8.58 -4.28
CA HIS A 74 -12.08 -8.41 -4.01
C HIS A 74 -12.38 -7.85 -2.63
N LEU A 75 -11.38 -7.68 -1.77
CA LEU A 75 -11.57 -7.00 -0.50
C LEU A 75 -11.79 -5.50 -0.76
N LYS A 76 -12.73 -4.93 -0.01
CA LYS A 76 -12.94 -3.48 -0.03
C LYS A 76 -11.67 -2.79 0.47
N PRO A 77 -11.18 -1.74 -0.21
CA PRO A 77 -10.11 -0.91 0.32
C PRO A 77 -10.42 -0.42 1.74
N TYR A 78 -9.39 -0.23 2.53
CA TYR A 78 -9.55 0.33 3.87
C TYR A 78 -10.14 1.74 3.79
N GLU A 79 -11.02 2.09 4.72
CA GLU A 79 -11.71 3.37 4.72
C GLU A 79 -10.72 4.53 4.91
N GLY A 80 -10.74 5.49 3.99
CA GLY A 80 -9.81 6.62 3.97
C GLY A 80 -8.56 6.40 3.10
N ASP A 81 -8.37 5.21 2.53
CA ASP A 81 -7.28 5.00 1.56
C ASP A 81 -7.53 5.75 0.26
N TYR A 82 -6.47 6.33 -0.29
CA TYR A 82 -6.40 6.71 -1.69
C TYR A 82 -6.37 5.44 -2.55
N VAL A 83 -7.34 5.28 -3.44
CA VAL A 83 -7.45 4.09 -4.29
C VAL A 83 -6.93 4.40 -5.69
N ILE A 84 -5.85 3.74 -6.10
CA ILE A 84 -5.26 3.89 -7.43
C ILE A 84 -5.56 2.64 -8.25
N ASN A 85 -6.36 2.80 -9.32
CA ASN A 85 -6.49 1.77 -10.34
C ASN A 85 -5.24 1.76 -11.22
N THR A 86 -4.59 0.60 -11.33
CA THR A 86 -3.35 0.38 -12.08
C THR A 86 -3.55 -0.24 -13.46
N ASP A 87 -4.80 -0.48 -13.88
CA ASP A 87 -5.11 -0.92 -15.24
C ASP A 87 -4.61 0.10 -16.26
N ASN A 88 -3.97 -0.39 -17.33
CA ASN A 88 -3.45 0.42 -18.44
C ASN A 88 -2.43 1.51 -18.05
N LYS A 89 -1.92 1.48 -16.81
CA LYS A 89 -0.88 2.40 -16.33
C LYS A 89 0.48 1.72 -16.33
N SER A 90 1.49 2.49 -16.74
CA SER A 90 2.88 2.17 -16.47
C SER A 90 3.20 2.36 -14.99
N VAL A 91 4.30 1.77 -14.53
CA VAL A 91 4.81 1.97 -13.17
C VAL A 91 5.07 3.45 -12.90
N GLN A 92 5.62 4.20 -13.87
CA GLN A 92 5.92 5.62 -13.69
C GLN A 92 4.65 6.43 -13.43
N GLN A 93 3.57 6.20 -14.17
CA GLN A 93 2.30 6.90 -13.94
C GLN A 93 1.73 6.62 -12.55
N ILE A 94 1.86 5.39 -12.05
CA ILE A 94 1.43 5.03 -10.69
C ILE A 94 2.29 5.75 -9.65
N VAL A 95 3.61 5.82 -9.86
CA VAL A 95 4.53 6.55 -8.98
C VAL A 95 4.22 8.04 -8.96
N ASP A 96 3.94 8.64 -10.12
CA ASP A 96 3.59 10.05 -10.22
C ASP A 96 2.29 10.37 -9.47
N GLU A 97 1.28 9.49 -9.54
CA GLU A 97 0.04 9.63 -8.76
C GLU A 97 0.28 9.50 -7.25
N ILE A 98 1.08 8.52 -6.81
CA ILE A 98 1.47 8.39 -5.40
C ILE A 98 2.17 9.65 -4.91
N LYS A 99 3.08 10.20 -5.73
CA LYS A 99 3.81 11.41 -5.38
C LYS A 99 2.88 12.61 -5.20
N VAL A 100 1.90 12.80 -6.09
CA VAL A 100 0.90 13.88 -5.96
C VAL A 100 0.12 13.74 -4.66
N ILE A 101 -0.29 12.52 -4.29
CA ILE A 101 -0.98 12.25 -3.02
C ILE A 101 -0.09 12.64 -1.83
N VAL A 102 1.14 12.12 -1.79
CA VAL A 102 2.08 12.40 -0.69
C VAL A 102 2.38 13.90 -0.58
N ASP A 103 2.67 14.57 -1.70
CA ASP A 103 2.95 16.01 -1.74
C ASP A 103 1.72 16.83 -1.27
N SER A 104 0.49 16.39 -1.54
CA SER A 104 -0.73 17.07 -1.08
C SER A 104 -0.94 16.98 0.43
N GLU A 105 -0.60 15.85 1.05
CA GLU A 105 -0.74 15.65 2.50
C GLU A 105 0.34 16.37 3.32
N ILE A 106 1.52 16.62 2.73
CA ILE A 106 2.61 17.37 3.38
C ILE A 106 2.35 18.87 3.36
N ASN A 107 1.74 19.37 2.27
CA ASN A 107 1.50 20.80 2.08
C ASN A 107 0.10 21.26 2.56
N GLY A 108 -0.72 20.32 3.04
CA GLY A 108 -2.09 20.54 3.51
C GLY A 108 -2.21 20.96 4.98
#